data_AF-A0A9P9I1L7-F1
#
_entry.id   AF-A0A9P9I1L7-F1
#
_cell.length_a   1.000
_cell.length_b   1.000
_cell.length_c   1.000
_cell.angle_alpha   90.00
_cell.angle_beta   90.00
_cell.angle_gamma   90.00
#
_symmetry.space_group_name_H-M   'P 1'
#
loop_
_entity.id
_entity.type
_entity.pdbx_description
1 polymer ?
#
loop_
_entity_poly.entity_id
_entity_poly.type
_entity_poly.pdbx_seq_one_letter_code
_entity_poly.pdbx_strand_id
1 'polypeptide(L)'
;MAAPQKWDCGVLESNSNFFYQDSAVLIKVGGRDFRVSRSRLAAVSPQFQQAFQFAGAHPDSEPVELHNDPEDFEYFLWFVHVNPLQLEQYNARVSKPEKFRHWLGIAVIAHMYEASDISESCVTKIFAALERADRAFSVEPFMMCKLYRLTIRHAEPVSAGSLSLLDRTRRIWADLLYASKDPVQWLLAARAPEVEDTYLQALAYYYIYSKGPKSEDARLTGEDGQRLLIGAFNLAGQGHHPHNQTGVRPLFRHASPLSHTAADL
;
A
#
# COMPACT_ATOMS: atom_id res chain seq x y z
N MET A 1 3.20 19.02 14.01
CA MET A 1 3.54 18.11 12.89
C MET A 1 5.05 18.13 12.75
N ALA A 2 5.73 17.02 13.08
CA ALA A 2 7.17 16.92 12.88
C ALA A 2 7.44 16.80 11.37
N ALA A 3 8.43 17.53 10.86
CA ALA A 3 8.85 17.40 9.47
C ALA A 3 9.20 15.92 9.18
N PRO A 4 8.84 15.37 8.00
CA PRO A 4 9.32 14.06 7.61
C PRO A 4 10.84 14.07 7.75
N GLN A 5 11.37 13.08 8.47
CA GLN A 5 12.81 12.90 8.62
C GLN A 5 13.37 12.81 7.21
N LYS A 6 13.95 13.92 6.74
CA LYS A 6 14.60 14.00 5.44
C LYS A 6 15.72 12.98 5.57
N TRP A 7 15.55 11.86 4.89
CA TRP A 7 16.64 10.91 4.75
C TRP A 7 17.72 11.74 4.07
N ASP A 8 18.83 11.96 4.76
CA ASP A 8 20.03 12.45 4.10
C ASP A 8 20.36 11.35 3.09
N CYS A 9 19.79 11.50 1.90
CA CYS A 9 20.16 10.83 0.68
C CYS A 9 21.53 11.39 0.28
N GLY A 10 22.52 11.28 1.19
CA GLY A 10 23.93 11.15 0.85
C GLY A 10 24.10 9.86 0.06
N VAL A 11 23.45 9.84 -1.10
CA VAL A 11 23.51 8.84 -2.13
C VAL A 11 24.88 9.07 -2.76
N LEU A 12 25.76 8.11 -2.49
CA LEU A 12 26.89 7.67 -3.31
C LEU A 12 28.26 8.33 -3.09
N GLU A 13 28.82 8.20 -1.88
CA GLU A 13 30.26 7.93 -1.73
C GLU A 13 30.49 6.74 -0.78
N SER A 14 29.80 5.61 -0.99
CA SER A 14 30.08 4.39 -0.23
C SER A 14 31.05 3.46 -0.97
N ASN A 15 32.34 3.67 -0.73
CA ASN A 15 33.39 2.66 -0.52
C ASN A 15 33.41 1.37 -1.38
N SER A 16 33.27 1.45 -2.70
CA SER A 16 33.72 0.37 -3.58
C SER A 16 35.00 0.79 -4.31
N ASN A 17 36.15 0.61 -3.67
CA ASN A 17 37.49 0.74 -4.29
C ASN A 17 37.81 -0.36 -5.32
N PHE A 18 36.79 -1.07 -5.82
CA PHE A 18 36.92 -1.88 -7.02
C PHE A 18 36.61 -0.96 -8.19
N PHE A 19 37.60 -0.71 -9.04
CA PHE A 19 37.47 0.03 -10.31
C PHE A 19 36.59 -0.76 -11.29
N TYR A 20 35.31 -0.93 -10.98
CA TYR A 20 34.30 -1.14 -12.00
C TYR A 20 34.02 0.23 -12.60
N GLN A 21 34.24 0.38 -13.91
CA GLN A 21 33.70 1.50 -14.69
C GLN A 21 32.18 1.33 -14.79
N ASP A 22 31.49 1.41 -13.65
CA ASP A 22 30.04 1.36 -13.62
C ASP A 22 29.52 2.71 -14.08
N SER A 23 28.98 2.73 -15.29
CA SER A 23 28.40 3.96 -15.84
C SER A 23 27.15 4.31 -15.05
N ALA A 24 27.11 5.53 -14.52
CA ALA A 24 25.90 6.08 -13.93
C ALA A 24 24.90 6.45 -15.03
N VAL A 25 23.63 6.19 -14.80
CA VAL A 25 22.51 6.70 -15.61
C VAL A 25 21.80 7.80 -14.85
N LEU A 26 21.37 8.84 -15.58
CA LEU A 26 20.48 9.88 -15.06
C LEU A 26 19.05 9.51 -15.41
N ILE A 27 18.22 9.31 -14.38
CA ILE A 27 16.81 8.96 -14.51
C ILE A 27 15.98 10.13 -13.99
N LYS A 28 15.02 10.61 -14.77
CA LYS A 28 14.07 11.66 -14.38
C LYS A 28 12.74 11.05 -14.01
N VAL A 29 12.26 11.27 -12.79
CA VAL A 29 10.94 10.78 -12.33
C VAL A 29 10.19 11.94 -11.67
N GLY A 30 9.03 12.30 -12.21
CA GLY A 30 8.21 13.38 -11.65
C GLY A 30 8.96 14.71 -11.47
N GLY A 31 9.88 15.04 -12.38
CA GLY A 31 10.72 16.25 -12.32
C GLY A 31 11.90 16.18 -11.33
N ARG A 32 12.14 15.03 -10.69
CA ARG A 32 13.32 14.77 -9.85
C ARG A 32 14.35 13.96 -10.62
N ASP A 33 15.62 14.36 -10.46
CA ASP A 33 16.77 13.72 -11.09
C ASP A 33 17.40 12.70 -10.13
N PHE A 34 17.53 11.46 -10.59
CA PHE A 34 18.14 10.35 -9.86
C PHE A 34 19.35 9.84 -10.61
N ARG A 35 20.54 9.96 -10.01
CA ARG A 35 21.77 9.39 -10.56
C ARG A 35 22.01 8.02 -9.96
N VAL A 36 21.99 6.99 -10.79
CA VAL A 36 21.98 5.59 -10.33
C VAL A 36 22.99 4.76 -11.11
N SER A 37 23.61 3.79 -10.43
CA SER A 37 24.45 2.77 -11.07
C SER A 37 23.63 1.91 -12.03
N ARG A 38 24.07 1.82 -13.30
CA ARG A 38 23.42 0.95 -14.30
C ARG A 38 23.54 -0.51 -13.91
N SER A 39 24.70 -0.95 -13.43
CA SER A 39 24.92 -2.35 -13.08
C SER A 39 23.97 -2.83 -11.96
N ARG A 40 23.74 -1.99 -10.94
CA ARG A 40 22.84 -2.33 -9.83
C ARG A 40 21.39 -2.41 -10.26
N LEU A 41 20.92 -1.46 -11.08
CA LEU A 41 19.56 -1.50 -11.63
C LEU A 41 19.33 -2.71 -12.54
N ALA A 42 20.29 -3.01 -13.42
CA ALA A 42 20.24 -4.18 -14.29
C ALA A 42 20.28 -5.51 -13.51
N ALA A 43 20.99 -5.55 -12.38
CA ALA A 43 21.08 -6.75 -11.55
C ALA A 43 19.75 -7.11 -10.86
N VAL A 44 18.89 -6.12 -10.59
CA VAL A 44 17.61 -6.35 -9.88
C VAL A 44 16.40 -6.42 -10.79
N SER A 45 16.48 -5.88 -12.01
CA SER A 45 15.35 -5.71 -12.90
C SER A 45 15.71 -6.15 -14.33
N PRO A 46 15.04 -7.19 -14.85
CA PRO A 46 15.18 -7.62 -16.23
C PRO A 46 14.84 -6.50 -17.23
N GLN A 47 13.84 -5.67 -16.92
CA GLN A 47 13.44 -4.57 -17.80
C GLN A 47 14.57 -3.52 -17.93
N PHE A 48 15.21 -3.13 -16.82
CA PHE A 48 16.37 -2.23 -16.88
C PHE A 48 17.58 -2.89 -17.55
N GLN A 49 17.79 -4.19 -17.30
CA GLN A 49 18.84 -4.95 -17.97
C GLN A 49 18.69 -4.89 -19.50
N GLN A 50 17.47 -5.16 -20.00
CA GLN A 50 17.17 -5.07 -21.43
C GLN A 50 17.31 -3.64 -21.95
N ALA A 51 16.74 -2.65 -21.25
CA ALA A 51 16.82 -1.25 -21.66
C ALA A 51 18.28 -0.78 -21.85
N PHE A 52 19.18 -1.16 -20.94
CA PHE A 52 20.59 -0.78 -21.02
C PHE A 52 21.39 -1.56 -22.06
N GLN A 53 20.97 -2.77 -22.45
CA GLN A 53 21.58 -3.51 -23.55
C GLN A 53 21.33 -2.83 -24.90
N PHE A 54 20.13 -2.28 -25.11
CA PHE A 54 19.78 -1.62 -26.38
C PHE A 54 20.20 -0.16 -26.46
N ALA A 55 20.29 0.56 -25.34
CA ALA A 55 20.54 2.01 -25.34
C ALA A 55 21.96 2.42 -25.78
N GLY A 56 22.90 1.48 -25.93
CA GLY A 56 24.29 1.80 -26.22
C GLY A 56 24.97 2.51 -25.03
N ALA A 57 26.18 2.11 -24.70
CA ALA A 57 26.89 2.59 -23.51
C ALA A 57 27.45 4.02 -23.66
N HIS A 58 26.70 4.97 -24.22
CA HIS A 58 27.19 6.34 -24.35
C HIS A 58 27.00 7.13 -23.04
N PRO A 59 28.07 7.71 -22.49
CA PRO A 59 28.01 8.53 -21.28
C PRO A 59 27.23 9.85 -21.47
N ASP A 60 27.01 10.27 -22.72
CA ASP A 60 26.23 11.46 -23.10
C ASP A 60 24.78 11.12 -23.50
N SER A 61 24.27 9.97 -23.08
CA SER A 61 22.88 9.59 -23.38
C SER A 61 21.91 10.52 -22.67
N GLU A 62 20.82 10.86 -23.36
CA GLU A 62 19.75 11.68 -22.80
C GLU A 62 19.20 11.04 -21.51
N PRO A 63 18.75 11.86 -20.54
CA PRO A 63 18.18 11.35 -19.30
C PRO A 63 16.97 10.44 -19.60
N VAL A 64 16.91 9.27 -18.94
CA VAL A 64 15.77 8.36 -19.08
C VAL A 64 14.62 8.92 -18.26
N GLU A 65 13.54 9.34 -18.91
CA GLU A 65 12.34 9.84 -18.23
C GLU A 65 11.37 8.70 -17.92
N LEU A 66 10.95 8.60 -16.65
CA LEU A 66 9.98 7.62 -16.18
C LEU A 66 8.79 8.33 -15.54
N HIS A 67 7.60 7.77 -15.72
CA HIS A 67 6.34 8.35 -15.24
C HIS A 67 5.86 7.76 -13.90
N ASN A 68 6.78 7.34 -13.03
CA ASN A 68 6.43 6.83 -11.71
C ASN A 68 6.15 7.96 -10.71
N ASP A 69 5.60 7.58 -9.55
CA ASP A 69 5.66 8.41 -8.36
C ASP A 69 7.14 8.51 -7.89
N PRO A 70 7.69 9.72 -7.74
CA PRO A 70 9.10 9.88 -7.42
C PRO A 70 9.48 9.43 -6.01
N GLU A 71 8.52 9.41 -5.07
CA GLU A 71 8.76 8.94 -3.71
C GLU A 71 8.81 7.41 -3.68
N ASP A 72 7.87 6.74 -4.35
CA ASP A 72 7.89 5.28 -4.50
C ASP A 72 9.17 4.83 -5.23
N PHE A 73 9.61 5.58 -6.25
CA PHE A 73 10.86 5.30 -6.96
C PHE A 73 12.09 5.48 -6.07
N GLU A 74 12.13 6.52 -5.24
CA GLU A 74 13.20 6.73 -4.26
C GLU A 74 13.30 5.57 -3.26
N TYR A 75 12.17 5.04 -2.78
CA TYR A 75 12.13 3.86 -1.93
C TYR A 75 12.68 2.61 -2.63
N PHE A 76 12.34 2.42 -3.89
CA PHE A 76 12.90 1.32 -4.69
C PHE A 76 14.42 1.47 -4.86
N LEU A 77 14.92 2.68 -5.18
CA LEU A 77 16.35 2.94 -5.26
C LEU A 77 17.07 2.69 -3.93
N TRP A 78 16.46 3.08 -2.80
CA TRP A 78 16.99 2.74 -1.48
C TRP A 78 17.17 1.23 -1.33
N PHE A 79 16.16 0.44 -1.71
CA PHE A 79 16.24 -1.02 -1.66
C PHE A 79 17.35 -1.60 -2.55
N VAL A 80 17.59 -1.01 -3.72
CA VAL A 80 18.68 -1.43 -4.62
C VAL A 80 20.08 -1.16 -4.03
N HIS A 81 20.20 -0.15 -3.15
CA HIS A 81 21.51 0.27 -2.61
C HIS A 81 21.77 -0.19 -1.17
N VAL A 82 20.72 -0.53 -0.43
CA VAL A 82 20.84 -0.93 0.97
C VAL A 82 21.61 -2.23 1.09
N ASN A 83 22.58 -2.28 1.99
CA ASN A 83 23.28 -3.53 2.28
C ASN A 83 22.42 -4.45 3.18
N PRO A 84 22.68 -5.77 3.21
CA PRO A 84 21.87 -6.73 3.97
C PRO A 84 21.74 -6.39 5.46
N LEU A 85 22.79 -5.87 6.10
CA LEU A 85 22.79 -5.51 7.51
C LEU A 85 21.86 -4.30 7.78
N GLN A 86 21.91 -3.27 6.95
CA GLN A 86 21.01 -2.12 7.04
C GLN A 86 19.56 -2.52 6.78
N LEU A 87 19.33 -3.44 5.84
CA LEU A 87 18.01 -3.98 5.54
C LEU A 87 17.43 -4.73 6.74
N GLU A 88 18.25 -5.55 7.42
CA GLU A 88 17.88 -6.25 8.64
C GLU A 88 17.54 -5.27 9.78
N GLN A 89 18.38 -4.26 10.00
CA GLN A 89 18.12 -3.20 10.98
C GLN A 89 16.82 -2.45 10.69
N TYR A 90 16.55 -2.14 9.41
CA TYR A 90 15.30 -1.52 9.00
C TYR A 90 14.10 -2.43 9.25
N ASN A 91 14.24 -3.72 8.97
CA ASN A 91 13.22 -4.74 9.25
C ASN A 91 12.93 -4.90 10.76
N ALA A 92 13.93 -4.75 11.62
CA ALA A 92 13.78 -4.84 13.06
C ALA A 92 13.04 -3.64 13.69
N ARG A 93 12.95 -2.49 13.01
CA ARG A 93 12.23 -1.31 13.52
C ARG A 93 10.74 -1.59 13.70
N VAL A 94 10.13 -1.00 14.73
CA VAL A 94 8.68 -1.05 14.98
C VAL A 94 7.92 -0.57 13.74
N SER A 95 6.86 -1.28 13.37
CA SER A 95 6.02 -0.94 12.23
C SER A 95 5.29 0.39 12.47
N LYS A 96 5.62 1.37 11.65
CA LYS A 96 4.96 2.68 11.56
C LYS A 96 4.35 2.88 10.17
N PRO A 97 3.41 3.82 9.97
CA PRO A 97 2.81 4.08 8.66
C PRO A 97 3.86 4.31 7.56
N GLU A 98 4.96 4.98 7.88
CA GLU A 98 6.04 5.27 6.92
C GLU A 98 6.73 3.99 6.45
N LYS A 99 6.94 3.02 7.36
CA LYS A 99 7.54 1.73 6.99
C LYS A 99 6.63 0.94 6.05
N PHE A 100 5.32 0.99 6.29
CA PHE A 100 4.33 0.39 5.40
C PHE A 100 4.33 1.06 4.02
N ARG A 101 4.29 2.40 3.98
CA ARG A 101 4.38 3.18 2.75
C ARG A 101 5.66 2.86 1.96
N HIS A 102 6.79 2.75 2.64
CA HIS A 102 8.08 2.43 2.05
C HIS A 102 8.05 1.04 1.38
N TRP A 103 7.60 0.00 2.09
CA TRP A 103 7.49 -1.34 1.50
C TRP A 103 6.50 -1.39 0.34
N LEU A 104 5.39 -0.66 0.45
CA LEU A 104 4.40 -0.57 -0.62
C LEU A 104 4.96 0.11 -1.87
N GLY A 105 5.70 1.20 -1.71
CA GLY A 105 6.39 1.88 -2.82
C GLY A 105 7.39 0.97 -3.51
N ILE A 106 8.25 0.27 -2.75
CA ILE A 106 9.18 -0.73 -3.30
C ILE A 106 8.41 -1.80 -4.08
N ALA A 107 7.35 -2.36 -3.50
CA ALA A 107 6.59 -3.45 -4.12
C ALA A 107 5.95 -3.03 -5.45
N VAL A 108 5.40 -1.82 -5.52
CA VAL A 108 4.77 -1.25 -6.72
C VAL A 108 5.80 -1.05 -7.83
N ILE A 109 6.93 -0.38 -7.52
CA ILE A 109 7.97 -0.11 -8.51
C ILE A 109 8.66 -1.40 -8.95
N ALA A 110 8.98 -2.30 -8.02
CA ALA A 110 9.57 -3.60 -8.32
C ALA A 110 8.68 -4.40 -9.28
N HIS A 111 7.37 -4.44 -9.05
CA HIS A 111 6.43 -5.10 -9.96
C HIS A 111 6.40 -4.44 -11.34
N MET A 112 6.39 -3.10 -11.41
CA MET A 112 6.41 -2.38 -12.68
C MET A 112 7.65 -2.69 -13.53
N TYR A 113 8.79 -2.93 -12.88
CA TYR A 113 10.08 -3.20 -13.54
C TYR A 113 10.47 -4.69 -13.54
N GLU A 114 9.50 -5.60 -13.44
CA GLU A 114 9.69 -7.06 -13.52
C GLU A 114 10.68 -7.63 -12.48
N ALA A 115 10.86 -6.93 -11.36
CA ALA A 115 11.62 -7.42 -10.21
C ALA A 115 10.70 -8.22 -9.26
N SER A 116 10.14 -9.32 -9.77
CA SER A 116 9.07 -10.09 -9.12
C SER A 116 9.44 -10.56 -7.71
N ASP A 117 10.62 -11.16 -7.52
CA ASP A 117 11.09 -11.63 -6.21
C ASP A 117 11.09 -10.51 -5.14
N ILE A 118 11.49 -9.30 -5.55
CA ILE A 118 11.50 -8.13 -4.67
C ILE A 118 10.06 -7.72 -4.36
N SER A 119 9.20 -7.65 -5.37
CA SER A 119 7.79 -7.30 -5.18
C SER A 119 7.09 -8.27 -4.24
N GLU A 120 7.22 -9.58 -4.46
CA GLU A 120 6.61 -10.64 -3.65
C GLU A 120 7.11 -10.64 -2.21
N SER A 121 8.42 -10.45 -2.01
CA SER A 121 9.02 -10.30 -0.69
C SER A 121 8.45 -9.09 0.06
N CYS A 122 8.28 -7.96 -0.63
CA CYS A 122 7.68 -6.76 -0.06
C CYS A 122 6.19 -6.95 0.25
N VAL A 123 5.42 -7.57 -0.65
CA VAL A 123 4.01 -7.92 -0.44
C VAL A 123 3.85 -8.81 0.79
N THR A 124 4.71 -9.82 0.94
CA THR A 124 4.72 -10.69 2.12
C THR A 124 4.92 -9.89 3.42
N LYS A 125 5.86 -8.93 3.44
CA LYS A 125 6.11 -8.05 4.60
C LYS A 125 4.92 -7.12 4.89
N ILE A 126 4.29 -6.59 3.85
CA ILE A 126 3.10 -5.73 3.92
C ILE A 126 1.96 -6.49 4.60
N PHE A 127 1.61 -7.68 4.11
CA PHE A 127 0.56 -8.49 4.71
C PHE A 127 0.90 -8.92 6.14
N ALA A 128 2.14 -9.35 6.38
CA ALA A 128 2.59 -9.69 7.72
C ALA A 128 2.46 -8.51 8.71
N ALA A 129 2.61 -7.26 8.25
CA ALA A 129 2.40 -6.08 9.08
C ALA A 129 0.90 -5.74 9.28
N LEU A 130 0.08 -5.94 8.24
CA LEU A 130 -1.35 -5.62 8.26
C LEU A 130 -2.17 -6.64 9.05
N GLU A 131 -1.83 -7.92 8.98
CA GLU A 131 -2.57 -9.02 9.61
C GLU A 131 -2.26 -9.20 11.10
N ARG A 132 -1.34 -8.39 11.65
CA ARG A 132 -1.04 -8.38 13.07
C ARG A 132 -2.23 -7.89 13.90
N ALA A 133 -2.61 -8.72 14.87
CA ALA A 133 -3.61 -8.39 15.89
C ALA A 133 -3.29 -7.11 16.67
N ASP A 134 -2.00 -6.88 16.94
CA ASP A 134 -1.46 -5.77 17.74
C ASP A 134 -1.01 -4.58 16.89
N ARG A 135 -1.56 -4.40 15.68
CA ARG A 135 -1.13 -3.37 14.75
C ARG A 135 -1.23 -1.97 15.38
N ALA A 136 -0.06 -1.37 15.66
CA ALA A 136 0.07 -0.08 16.34
C ALA A 136 -0.06 1.16 15.42
N PHE A 137 -0.41 0.97 14.15
CA PHE A 137 -0.44 2.05 13.16
C PHE A 137 -1.75 2.09 12.36
N SER A 138 -2.12 3.31 11.93
CA SER A 138 -3.25 3.55 11.05
C SER A 138 -2.81 3.43 9.58
N VAL A 139 -3.70 2.90 8.75
CA VAL A 139 -3.49 2.78 7.30
C VAL A 139 -4.44 3.76 6.63
N GLU A 140 -3.88 4.69 5.86
CA GLU A 140 -4.65 5.63 5.08
C GLU A 140 -5.30 4.96 3.85
N PRO A 141 -6.52 5.37 3.45
CA PRO A 141 -7.25 4.73 2.36
C PRO A 141 -6.47 4.67 1.04
N PHE A 142 -5.71 5.72 0.70
CA PHE A 142 -4.94 5.76 -0.54
C PHE A 142 -3.86 4.66 -0.61
N MET A 143 -3.28 4.28 0.54
CA MET A 143 -2.30 3.19 0.58
C MET A 143 -2.99 1.84 0.35
N MET A 144 -4.22 1.68 0.83
CA MET A 144 -5.01 0.50 0.51
C MET A 144 -5.41 0.44 -0.96
N CYS A 145 -5.71 1.57 -1.62
CA CYS A 145 -5.90 1.62 -3.08
C CYS A 145 -4.66 1.10 -3.82
N LYS A 146 -3.47 1.58 -3.45
CA LYS A 146 -2.19 1.13 -4.04
C LYS A 146 -1.99 -0.38 -3.83
N LEU A 147 -2.22 -0.89 -2.62
CA LEU A 147 -2.12 -2.33 -2.33
C LEU A 147 -3.14 -3.14 -3.14
N TYR A 148 -4.39 -2.68 -3.21
CA TYR A 148 -5.45 -3.34 -3.97
C TYR A 148 -5.08 -3.49 -5.44
N ARG A 149 -4.61 -2.41 -6.09
CA ARG A 149 -4.10 -2.44 -7.47
C ARG A 149 -2.96 -3.43 -7.64
N LEU A 150 -2.01 -3.43 -6.71
CA LEU A 150 -0.87 -4.35 -6.72
C LEU A 150 -1.35 -5.80 -6.65
N THR A 151 -2.32 -6.11 -5.78
CA THR A 151 -2.87 -7.47 -5.65
C THR A 151 -3.69 -7.95 -6.85
N ILE A 152 -4.38 -7.05 -7.57
CA ILE A 152 -5.04 -7.40 -8.84
C ILE A 152 -4.00 -7.81 -9.88
N ARG A 153 -2.87 -7.10 -9.96
CA ARG A 153 -1.83 -7.41 -10.94
C ARG A 153 -1.06 -8.69 -10.61
N HIS A 154 -0.98 -9.03 -9.33
CA HIS A 154 -0.46 -10.30 -8.82
C HIS A 154 -1.53 -11.41 -8.76
N ALA A 155 -2.64 -11.29 -9.50
CA ALA A 155 -3.69 -12.31 -9.51
C ALA A 155 -3.19 -13.61 -10.16
N GLU A 156 -2.50 -14.43 -9.37
CA GLU A 156 -2.15 -15.80 -9.73
C GLU A 156 -3.35 -16.74 -9.59
N PRO A 157 -3.39 -17.84 -10.38
CA PRO A 157 -4.35 -18.91 -10.16
C PRO A 157 -4.19 -19.48 -8.75
N VAL A 158 -5.23 -19.30 -7.94
CA VAL A 158 -5.25 -19.71 -6.54
C VAL A 158 -5.15 -21.23 -6.43
N SER A 159 -4.13 -21.73 -5.74
CA SER A 159 -4.07 -23.13 -5.32
C SER A 159 -5.21 -23.45 -4.35
N ALA A 160 -5.86 -24.59 -4.52
CA ALA A 160 -7.01 -25.01 -3.72
C ALA A 160 -6.73 -24.87 -2.21
N GLY A 161 -7.41 -23.93 -1.55
CA GLY A 161 -7.36 -23.73 -0.09
C GLY A 161 -6.63 -22.47 0.40
N SER A 162 -5.90 -21.74 -0.43
CA SER A 162 -5.37 -20.42 -0.05
C SER A 162 -6.35 -19.31 -0.43
N LEU A 163 -6.46 -18.26 0.40
CA LEU A 163 -7.09 -17.03 -0.05
C LEU A 163 -6.21 -16.36 -1.09
N SER A 164 -6.82 -15.80 -2.14
CA SER A 164 -6.09 -14.95 -3.07
C SER A 164 -5.55 -13.70 -2.36
N LEU A 165 -4.49 -13.09 -2.88
CA LEU A 165 -4.01 -11.80 -2.38
C LEU A 165 -5.12 -10.72 -2.42
N LEU A 166 -6.01 -10.81 -3.41
CA LEU A 166 -7.16 -9.92 -3.53
C LEU A 166 -8.16 -10.10 -2.38
N ASP A 167 -8.51 -11.35 -2.04
CA ASP A 167 -9.44 -11.64 -0.94
C ASP A 167 -8.86 -11.21 0.41
N ARG A 168 -7.56 -11.46 0.62
CA ARG A 168 -6.85 -10.96 1.81
C ARG A 168 -6.89 -9.43 1.88
N THR A 169 -6.67 -8.75 0.76
CA THR A 169 -6.74 -7.28 0.70
C THR A 169 -8.14 -6.77 1.02
N ARG A 170 -9.18 -7.38 0.44
CA ARG A 170 -10.59 -7.02 0.72
C ARG A 170 -10.94 -7.21 2.18
N ARG A 171 -10.49 -8.30 2.81
CA ARG A 171 -10.68 -8.56 4.24
C ARG A 171 -10.01 -7.49 5.10
N ILE A 172 -8.75 -7.17 4.82
CA ILE A 172 -8.03 -6.12 5.56
C ILE A 172 -8.70 -4.76 5.38
N TRP A 173 -9.16 -4.45 4.16
CA TRP A 173 -9.92 -3.25 3.87
C TRP A 173 -11.20 -3.17 4.72
N ALA A 174 -11.94 -4.27 4.80
CA ALA A 174 -13.14 -4.38 5.63
C ALA A 174 -12.85 -4.08 7.12
N ASP A 175 -11.80 -4.70 7.66
CA ASP A 175 -11.38 -4.50 9.05
C ASP A 175 -10.96 -3.04 9.33
N LEU A 176 -10.23 -2.43 8.40
CA LEU A 176 -9.80 -1.04 8.50
C LEU A 176 -10.97 -0.06 8.41
N LEU A 177 -11.90 -0.31 7.49
CA LEU A 177 -13.13 0.46 7.33
C LEU A 177 -14.05 0.36 8.55
N TYR A 178 -14.17 -0.83 9.14
CA TYR A 178 -14.88 -1.04 10.40
C TYR A 178 -14.27 -0.22 11.53
N ALA A 179 -12.94 -0.22 11.67
CA ALA A 179 -12.24 0.56 12.70
C ALA A 179 -12.19 2.08 12.41
N SER A 180 -12.45 2.50 11.17
CA SER A 180 -12.29 3.90 10.74
C SER A 180 -13.27 4.86 11.43
N LYS A 181 -12.77 6.03 11.84
CA LYS A 181 -13.63 7.15 12.28
C LYS A 181 -14.27 7.89 11.10
N ASP A 182 -13.70 7.76 9.91
CA ASP A 182 -14.19 8.41 8.70
C ASP A 182 -14.43 7.41 7.56
N PRO A 183 -15.53 6.64 7.60
CA PRO A 183 -15.84 5.66 6.54
C PRO A 183 -16.13 6.32 5.17
N VAL A 184 -16.40 7.63 5.11
CA VAL A 184 -16.62 8.35 3.84
C VAL A 184 -15.31 8.45 3.05
N GLN A 185 -14.17 8.68 3.71
CA GLN A 185 -12.87 8.69 3.04
C GLN A 185 -12.54 7.33 2.39
N TRP A 186 -12.96 6.23 3.02
CA TRP A 186 -12.80 4.88 2.49
C TRP A 186 -13.75 4.58 1.33
N LEU A 187 -14.96 5.15 1.33
CA LEU A 187 -15.85 5.11 0.17
C LEU A 187 -15.22 5.83 -1.03
N LEU A 188 -14.66 7.02 -0.83
CA LEU A 188 -13.97 7.76 -1.90
C LEU A 188 -12.80 6.95 -2.48
N ALA A 189 -12.04 6.27 -1.61
CA ALA A 189 -10.95 5.37 -2.02
C ALA A 189 -11.47 4.15 -2.82
N ALA A 190 -12.59 3.56 -2.42
CA ALA A 190 -13.21 2.43 -3.13
C ALA A 190 -13.83 2.82 -4.49
N ARG A 191 -14.06 4.12 -4.70
CA ARG A 191 -14.56 4.73 -5.94
C ARG A 191 -13.48 5.20 -6.88
N ALA A 192 -12.24 5.24 -6.42
CA ALA A 192 -11.13 5.62 -7.27
C ALA A 192 -11.15 4.74 -8.53
N PRO A 193 -10.93 5.31 -9.74
CA PRO A 193 -10.97 4.56 -11.00
C PRO A 193 -10.08 3.31 -11.00
N GLU A 194 -9.06 3.29 -10.15
CA GLU A 194 -8.12 2.19 -10.05
C GLU A 194 -8.56 1.07 -9.10
N VAL A 195 -9.68 1.24 -8.39
CA VAL A 195 -10.26 0.23 -7.51
C VAL A 195 -11.56 -0.31 -8.10
N GLU A 196 -12.54 0.57 -8.36
CA GLU A 196 -13.89 0.25 -8.89
C GLU A 196 -14.52 -1.07 -8.37
N ASP A 197 -14.27 -1.41 -7.12
CA ASP A 197 -14.74 -2.65 -6.52
C ASP A 197 -16.11 -2.45 -5.89
N THR A 198 -17.14 -2.98 -6.54
CA THR A 198 -18.54 -2.88 -6.09
C THR A 198 -18.78 -3.48 -4.71
N TYR A 199 -18.02 -4.52 -4.33
CA TYR A 199 -18.10 -5.12 -3.00
C TYR A 199 -17.54 -4.16 -1.94
N LEU A 200 -16.36 -3.57 -2.17
CA LEU A 200 -15.77 -2.59 -1.24
C LEU A 200 -16.63 -1.34 -1.11
N GLN A 201 -17.24 -0.87 -2.20
CA GLN A 201 -18.19 0.24 -2.18
C GLN A 201 -19.44 -0.10 -1.35
N ALA A 202 -20.07 -1.26 -1.59
CA ALA A 202 -21.22 -1.71 -0.81
C ALA A 202 -20.91 -1.78 0.69
N LEU A 203 -19.73 -2.29 1.04
CA LEU A 203 -19.25 -2.36 2.42
C LEU A 203 -19.05 -0.97 3.04
N ALA A 204 -18.46 -0.03 2.29
CA ALA A 204 -18.30 1.36 2.72
C ALA A 204 -19.66 2.03 2.99
N TYR A 205 -20.64 1.87 2.09
CA TYR A 205 -22.00 2.36 2.32
C TYR A 205 -22.64 1.76 3.57
N TYR A 206 -22.54 0.45 3.77
CA TYR A 206 -23.06 -0.20 4.98
C TYR A 206 -22.46 0.41 6.26
N TYR A 207 -21.14 0.60 6.30
CA TYR A 207 -20.51 1.16 7.49
C TYR A 207 -20.79 2.65 7.70
N ILE A 208 -20.94 3.44 6.63
CA ILE A 208 -21.41 4.83 6.72
C ILE A 208 -22.81 4.84 7.35
N TYR A 209 -23.73 4.02 6.85
CA TYR A 209 -25.10 3.92 7.36
C TYR A 209 -25.13 3.48 8.84
N SER A 210 -24.38 2.43 9.18
CA SER A 210 -24.37 1.85 10.53
C SER A 210 -23.82 2.78 11.62
N LYS A 211 -22.92 3.71 11.27
CA LYS A 211 -22.27 4.64 12.20
C LYS A 211 -23.08 5.92 12.44
N GLY A 212 -24.30 5.99 11.91
CA GLY A 212 -25.18 7.13 12.03
C GLY A 212 -25.14 8.05 10.80
N PRO A 213 -26.19 8.85 10.59
CA PRO A 213 -26.38 9.60 9.36
C PRO A 213 -25.27 10.62 9.17
N LYS A 214 -24.43 10.38 8.16
CA LYS A 214 -23.55 11.38 7.56
C LYS A 214 -24.17 12.01 6.32
N SER A 215 -25.50 12.09 6.26
CA SER A 215 -26.23 12.67 5.11
C SER A 215 -25.86 14.13 4.83
N GLU A 216 -25.22 14.80 5.78
CA GLU A 216 -24.72 16.18 5.67
C GLU A 216 -23.24 16.25 5.20
N ASP A 217 -22.56 15.11 5.01
CA ASP A 217 -21.18 15.11 4.54
C ASP A 217 -21.14 15.53 3.07
N ALA A 218 -20.61 16.73 2.81
CA ALA A 218 -20.55 17.33 1.47
C ALA A 218 -19.76 16.52 0.44
N ARG A 219 -19.01 15.49 0.87
CA ARG A 219 -18.31 14.55 -0.03
C ARG A 219 -19.24 13.49 -0.62
N LEU A 220 -20.44 13.31 -0.06
CA LEU A 220 -21.45 12.39 -0.57
C LEU A 220 -22.30 13.08 -1.64
N THR A 221 -22.58 12.35 -2.72
CA THR A 221 -23.44 12.82 -3.81
C THR A 221 -24.89 12.43 -3.57
N GLY A 222 -25.83 13.01 -4.33
CA GLY A 222 -27.23 12.61 -4.25
C GLY A 222 -27.48 11.12 -4.56
N GLU A 223 -26.66 10.53 -5.44
CA GLU A 223 -26.69 9.08 -5.71
C GLU A 223 -26.29 8.23 -4.50
N ASP A 224 -25.48 8.77 -3.60
CA ASP A 224 -25.00 8.05 -2.40
C ASP A 224 -26.12 7.81 -1.42
N GLY A 225 -27.09 8.73 -1.34
CA GLY A 225 -28.29 8.53 -0.53
C GLY A 225 -29.04 7.25 -0.92
N GLN A 226 -29.18 6.99 -2.23
CA GLN A 226 -29.84 5.78 -2.73
C GLN A 226 -28.97 4.53 -2.49
N ARG A 227 -27.66 4.63 -2.76
CA ARG A 227 -26.73 3.51 -2.59
C ARG A 227 -26.51 3.13 -1.13
N LEU A 228 -26.62 4.06 -0.19
CA LEU A 228 -26.58 3.79 1.25
C LEU A 228 -27.70 2.82 1.65
N LEU A 229 -28.92 3.06 1.16
CA LEU A 229 -30.07 2.19 1.43
C LEU A 229 -29.92 0.81 0.78
N ILE A 230 -29.51 0.78 -0.49
CA ILE A 230 -29.35 -0.47 -1.25
C ILE A 230 -28.19 -1.31 -0.69
N GLY A 231 -27.04 -0.69 -0.42
CA GLY A 231 -25.86 -1.35 0.13
C GLY A 231 -26.12 -1.95 1.51
N ALA A 232 -26.84 -1.23 2.36
CA ALA A 232 -27.27 -1.73 3.66
C ALA A 232 -28.19 -2.96 3.53
N PHE A 233 -29.16 -2.91 2.62
CA PHE A 233 -30.10 -4.00 2.38
C PHE A 233 -29.42 -5.26 1.81
N ASN A 234 -28.54 -5.08 0.81
CA ASN A 234 -27.82 -6.19 0.17
C ASN A 234 -26.95 -6.97 1.16
N LEU A 235 -26.23 -6.27 2.05
CA LEU A 235 -25.37 -6.92 3.04
C LEU A 235 -26.17 -7.50 4.21
N ALA A 236 -27.27 -6.86 4.62
CA ALA A 236 -28.16 -7.39 5.66
C ALA A 236 -28.84 -8.70 5.22
N GLY A 237 -29.29 -8.79 3.96
CA GLY A 237 -29.97 -9.97 3.42
C GLY A 237 -29.06 -11.20 3.27
N GLN A 238 -27.75 -11.00 3.12
CA GLN A 238 -26.79 -12.10 2.96
C GLN A 238 -26.38 -12.76 4.29
N GLY A 239 -26.95 -12.33 5.43
CA GLY A 239 -26.47 -12.77 6.76
C GLY A 239 -24.99 -12.45 7.01
N HIS A 240 -24.39 -11.64 6.15
CA HIS A 240 -23.00 -11.24 6.21
C HIS A 240 -22.90 -10.10 7.22
N HIS A 241 -22.91 -10.47 8.50
CA HIS A 241 -22.11 -9.71 9.44
C HIS A 241 -20.66 -10.11 9.16
N PRO A 242 -19.83 -9.25 8.55
CA PRO A 242 -18.45 -9.58 8.18
C PRO A 242 -17.62 -10.09 9.37
N HIS A 243 -18.04 -9.80 10.60
CA HIS A 243 -17.40 -10.28 11.82
C HIS A 243 -17.88 -11.65 12.33
N ASN A 244 -19.04 -12.19 11.89
CA ASN A 244 -19.55 -13.47 12.39
C ASN A 244 -19.05 -14.70 11.62
N GLN A 245 -18.53 -14.55 10.40
CA GLN A 245 -18.14 -15.70 9.56
C GLN A 245 -16.73 -16.23 9.79
N THR A 246 -15.87 -15.50 10.53
CA THR A 246 -14.45 -15.86 10.54
C THR A 246 -14.07 -16.89 11.59
N GLY A 247 -14.92 -17.22 12.58
CA GLY A 247 -14.52 -18.06 13.73
C GLY A 247 -13.35 -17.48 14.56
N VAL A 248 -12.76 -16.37 14.09
CA VAL A 248 -11.74 -15.57 14.74
C VAL A 248 -12.52 -14.56 15.57
N ARG A 249 -12.42 -14.70 16.90
CA ARG A 249 -12.92 -13.69 17.84
C ARG A 249 -12.53 -12.31 17.33
N PRO A 250 -13.43 -11.31 17.34
CA PRO A 250 -13.08 -9.94 16.98
C PRO A 250 -11.81 -9.55 17.76
N LEU A 251 -10.75 -9.19 17.01
CA LEU A 251 -9.44 -8.85 17.55
C LEU A 251 -9.44 -7.59 18.42
N PHE A 252 -10.60 -6.95 18.56
CA PHE A 252 -10.86 -5.91 19.53
C PHE A 252 -11.77 -6.48 20.63
N ARG A 253 -11.19 -6.82 21.79
CA ARG A 253 -11.95 -6.79 23.03
C ARG A 253 -12.48 -5.37 23.17
N HIS A 254 -13.78 -5.21 23.06
CA HIS A 254 -14.47 -3.97 23.38
C HIS A 254 -13.92 -3.42 24.71
N ALA A 255 -13.46 -2.17 24.68
CA ALA A 255 -13.52 -1.33 25.87
C ALA A 255 -14.97 -1.39 26.37
N SER A 256 -15.13 -1.72 27.65
CA SER A 256 -16.45 -1.81 28.30
C SER A 256 -17.29 -0.58 27.95
N PRO A 257 -18.60 -0.74 27.67
CA PRO A 257 -19.48 0.40 27.53
C PRO A 257 -19.43 1.19 28.85
N LEU A 258 -19.12 2.48 28.76
CA LEU A 258 -19.33 3.40 29.87
C LEU A 258 -20.81 3.32 30.23
N SER A 259 -21.09 2.68 31.35
CA SER A 259 -22.38 2.75 32.02
C SER A 259 -22.59 4.20 32.46
N HIS A 260 -23.29 4.98 31.66
CA HIS A 260 -23.94 6.19 32.16
C HIS A 260 -25.06 5.75 33.11
N THR A 261 -24.75 5.73 34.39
CA THR A 261 -25.74 5.77 35.45
C THR A 261 -26.45 7.12 35.36
N ALA A 262 -27.69 7.09 34.89
CA ALA A 262 -28.66 8.16 35.16
C ALA A 262 -29.21 7.91 36.57
N ALA A 263 -28.74 8.68 37.54
CA ALA A 263 -29.43 8.96 38.80
C ALA A 263 -28.82 10.23 39.42
N ASP A 264 -29.70 11.09 39.89
CA ASP A 264 -29.49 12.25 40.77
C ASP A 264 -29.02 13.57 40.12
N LEU A 265 -29.98 14.34 39.61
CA LEU A 265 -30.43 15.65 40.15
C LEU A 265 -31.70 16.13 39.43
#